data_AF-A0A0L7LUB1-F1
#
_entry.id   AF-A0A0L7LUB1-F1
#
_cell.length_a   1.000
_cell.length_b   1.000
_cell.length_c   1.000
_cell.angle_alpha   90.00
_cell.angle_beta   90.00
_cell.angle_gamma   90.00
#
_symmetry.space_group_name_H-M   'P 1'
#
loop_
_entity.id
_entity.type
_entity.pdbx_description
1 polymer ?
#
loop_
_entity_poly.entity_id
_entity_poly.type
_entity_poly.pdbx_seq_one_letter_code
_entity_poly.pdbx_strand_id
1 'polypeptide(L)'
;LLRPECVQLPATAGIKYFPPPKNYDHIEIPERQRLRIFDKVPMYPPNLKPPKMQKRLRYMRGPELLHNSLQLKQYGIVATGGGRLRFEHFEMIRLTVARHLDQKIMFAIWRVDPPWQPVTKKGQGQRMGGGKGAIDHYVTPIKAGRIVMEVKNMLRIVAERLPFAAEPVSQEIMEMNAAKEKLLEENNKNQYTLKYIIQNNMGGCHKMLSPFDHRWYGKHL
;
A
#
# COMPACT_ATOMS: atom_id res chain seq x y z
N LEU A 1 -48.88 -44.15 -4.54
CA LEU A 1 -47.43 -44.02 -4.23
C LEU A 1 -46.74 -43.39 -5.43
N LEU A 2 -46.74 -42.05 -5.52
CA LEU A 2 -46.02 -41.33 -6.56
C LEU A 2 -44.53 -41.30 -6.18
N ARG A 3 -43.69 -41.91 -7.01
CA ARG A 3 -42.23 -41.83 -6.85
C ARG A 3 -41.81 -40.38 -7.11
N PRO A 4 -40.88 -39.81 -6.32
CA PRO A 4 -40.34 -38.49 -6.60
C PRO A 4 -39.70 -38.53 -7.99
N GLU A 5 -40.08 -37.58 -8.85
CA GLU A 5 -39.51 -37.41 -10.17
C GLU A 5 -37.98 -37.31 -10.05
N CYS A 6 -37.30 -38.27 -10.66
CA CYS A 6 -35.84 -38.25 -10.78
C CYS A 6 -35.48 -37.05 -11.65
N VAL A 7 -35.02 -35.96 -11.03
CA VAL A 7 -34.45 -34.81 -11.74
C VAL A 7 -33.19 -35.30 -12.46
N GLN A 8 -33.34 -35.70 -13.71
CA GLN A 8 -32.22 -36.01 -14.59
C GLN A 8 -31.47 -34.71 -14.84
N LEU A 9 -30.36 -34.48 -14.13
CA LEU A 9 -29.41 -33.44 -14.49
C LEU A 9 -28.89 -33.75 -15.90
N PRO A 10 -29.16 -32.92 -16.91
CA PRO A 10 -28.68 -33.18 -18.26
C PRO A 10 -27.15 -33.22 -18.25
N ALA A 11 -26.58 -34.18 -18.99
CA ALA A 11 -25.14 -34.32 -19.13
C ALA A 11 -24.55 -33.02 -19.74
N THR A 12 -23.89 -32.20 -18.91
CA THR A 12 -23.27 -30.91 -19.27
C THR A 12 -21.95 -31.07 -20.04
N ALA A 13 -21.60 -32.29 -20.46
CA ALA A 13 -20.39 -32.56 -21.22
C ALA A 13 -20.53 -32.02 -22.66
N GLY A 14 -19.93 -30.86 -22.94
CA GLY A 14 -19.78 -30.32 -24.30
C GLY A 14 -20.35 -28.92 -24.54
N ILE A 15 -21.17 -28.38 -23.62
CA ILE A 15 -21.69 -27.00 -23.74
C ILE A 15 -20.63 -26.05 -23.20
N LYS A 16 -20.04 -25.23 -24.07
CA LYS A 16 -19.14 -24.14 -23.66
C LYS A 16 -19.98 -23.02 -23.04
N TYR A 17 -19.82 -22.80 -21.74
CA TYR A 17 -20.39 -21.63 -21.07
C TYR A 17 -19.55 -20.39 -21.38
N PHE A 18 -20.08 -19.49 -22.20
CA PHE A 18 -19.49 -18.17 -22.43
C PHE A 18 -20.16 -17.17 -21.49
N PRO A 19 -19.51 -16.76 -20.38
CA PRO A 19 -20.08 -15.76 -19.50
C PRO A 19 -20.27 -14.45 -20.28
N PRO A 20 -21.33 -13.68 -19.97
CA PRO A 20 -21.49 -12.36 -20.58
C PRO A 20 -20.27 -11.49 -20.27
N PRO A 21 -19.86 -10.59 -21.19
CA PRO A 21 -18.76 -9.68 -20.93
C PRO A 21 -19.07 -8.77 -19.73
N LYS A 22 -18.05 -8.43 -18.94
CA LYS A 22 -18.20 -7.52 -17.81
C LYS A 22 -18.58 -6.12 -18.32
N ASN A 23 -19.61 -5.51 -17.73
CA ASN A 23 -20.02 -4.15 -18.03
C ASN A 23 -19.14 -3.13 -17.24
N TYR A 24 -18.66 -2.09 -17.91
CA TYR A 24 -17.81 -1.02 -17.37
C TYR A 24 -18.44 0.39 -17.48
N ASP A 25 -19.73 0.50 -17.83
CA ASP A 25 -20.40 1.79 -18.09
C ASP A 25 -20.41 2.74 -16.87
N HIS A 26 -20.27 2.20 -15.66
CA HIS A 26 -20.19 2.97 -14.41
C HIS A 26 -18.84 3.66 -14.18
N ILE A 27 -17.83 3.42 -15.02
CA ILE A 27 -16.49 3.98 -14.86
C ILE A 27 -16.41 5.31 -15.61
N GLU A 28 -16.44 6.40 -14.85
CA GLU A 28 -16.17 7.73 -15.39
C GLU A 28 -14.66 7.93 -15.57
N ILE A 29 -14.23 8.19 -16.80
CA ILE A 29 -12.83 8.47 -17.12
C ILE A 29 -12.57 9.97 -16.87
N PRO A 30 -11.61 10.34 -15.99
CA PRO A 30 -11.30 11.73 -15.75
C PRO A 30 -10.66 12.38 -16.97
N GLU A 31 -10.73 13.71 -17.06
CA GLU A 31 -10.11 14.50 -18.14
C GLU A 31 -8.61 14.23 -18.27
N ARG A 32 -7.92 14.06 -17.13
CA ARG A 32 -6.49 13.73 -17.08
C ARG A 32 -6.29 12.28 -16.70
N GLN A 33 -5.91 11.45 -17.68
CA GLN A 33 -5.73 10.01 -17.47
C GLN A 33 -4.32 9.63 -17.02
N ARG A 34 -3.32 10.44 -17.37
CA ARG A 34 -1.92 10.21 -17.00
C ARG A 34 -1.64 10.72 -15.59
N LEU A 35 -0.71 10.04 -14.91
CA LEU A 35 -0.20 10.48 -13.62
C LEU A 35 0.39 11.88 -13.72
N ARG A 36 0.01 12.77 -12.78
CA ARG A 36 0.67 14.06 -12.62
C ARG A 36 2.15 13.88 -12.34
N ILE A 37 2.95 14.78 -12.91
CA ILE A 37 4.38 14.89 -12.61
C ILE A 37 4.51 15.49 -11.21
N PHE A 38 5.39 14.93 -10.40
CA PHE A 38 5.73 15.51 -9.10
C PHE A 38 7.00 16.34 -9.20
N ASP A 39 7.14 17.31 -8.31
CA ASP A 39 8.39 18.05 -8.17
C ASP A 39 9.36 17.27 -7.28
N LYS A 40 10.65 17.37 -7.59
CA LYS A 40 11.72 16.77 -6.78
C LYS A 40 11.86 17.46 -5.42
N VAL A 41 11.59 18.76 -5.37
CA VAL A 41 11.73 19.62 -4.20
C VAL A 41 10.39 20.34 -4.01
N PRO A 42 9.83 20.35 -2.80
CA PRO A 42 8.61 21.10 -2.52
C PRO A 42 8.87 22.61 -2.67
N MET A 43 7.87 23.32 -3.20
CA MET A 43 7.95 24.76 -3.36
C MET A 43 7.79 25.46 -2.01
N TYR A 44 8.80 26.25 -1.63
CA TYR A 44 8.77 27.11 -0.44
C TYR A 44 8.69 28.57 -0.87
N PRO A 45 8.06 29.46 -0.07
CA PRO A 45 8.07 30.89 -0.36
C PRO A 45 9.52 31.40 -0.35
N PRO A 46 9.86 32.40 -1.19
CA PRO A 46 11.24 32.82 -1.45
C PRO A 46 12.00 33.24 -0.18
N ASN A 47 11.29 33.77 0.82
CA ASN A 47 11.89 34.26 2.06
C ASN A 47 12.11 33.15 3.12
N LEU A 48 11.64 31.93 2.87
CA LEU A 48 11.74 30.83 3.82
C LEU A 48 12.85 29.85 3.43
N LYS A 49 13.85 29.72 4.30
CA LYS A 49 14.84 28.67 4.16
C LYS A 49 14.19 27.30 4.42
N PRO A 50 14.39 26.29 3.54
CA PRO A 50 13.80 24.97 3.74
C PRO A 50 14.15 24.37 5.11
N PRO A 51 13.16 23.99 5.93
CA PRO A 51 13.40 23.55 7.29
C PRO A 51 14.05 22.16 7.34
N LYS A 52 15.09 21.99 8.16
CA LYS A 52 15.74 20.69 8.36
C LYS A 52 14.99 19.85 9.40
N MET A 53 14.46 18.68 9.01
CA MET A 53 13.66 17.82 9.90
C MET A 53 14.44 16.63 10.47
N GLN A 54 14.18 16.21 11.72
CA GLN A 54 14.67 14.91 12.22
C GLN A 54 14.12 13.77 11.35
N LYS A 55 14.87 12.66 11.21
CA LYS A 55 14.48 11.53 10.34
C LYS A 55 13.10 10.92 10.65
N ARG A 56 12.59 11.07 11.89
CA ARG A 56 11.28 10.59 12.39
C ARG A 56 10.85 9.24 11.80
N LEU A 57 11.56 8.16 12.15
CA LEU A 57 11.29 6.80 11.64
C LEU A 57 9.87 6.29 11.93
N ARG A 58 9.21 6.86 12.95
CA ARG A 58 7.80 6.59 13.29
C ARG A 58 6.80 6.79 12.14
N TYR A 59 7.16 7.55 11.11
CA TYR A 59 6.28 7.74 9.94
C TYR A 59 6.15 6.52 9.04
N MET A 60 7.08 5.56 9.14
CA MET A 60 7.02 4.31 8.39
C MET A 60 6.55 3.13 9.26
N ARG A 61 6.54 3.31 10.59
CA ARG A 61 6.20 2.25 11.54
C ARG A 61 4.68 2.13 11.70
N GLY A 62 4.20 0.89 11.72
CA GLY A 62 2.80 0.55 11.98
C GLY A 62 1.89 0.57 10.74
N PRO A 63 0.58 0.40 10.96
CA PRO A 63 -0.41 0.41 9.90
C PRO A 63 -0.76 1.85 9.46
N GLU A 64 -1.17 1.96 8.20
CA GLU A 64 -1.84 3.12 7.65
C GLU A 64 -3.31 3.13 8.08
N LEU A 65 -3.79 4.28 8.58
CA LEU A 65 -5.14 4.43 9.11
C LEU A 65 -6.13 5.03 8.11
N LEU A 66 -5.67 5.90 7.21
CA LEU A 66 -6.53 6.75 6.38
C LEU A 66 -6.55 6.29 4.91
N HIS A 67 -5.38 6.09 4.30
CA HIS A 67 -5.27 5.81 2.87
C HIS A 67 -5.10 4.31 2.60
N ASN A 68 -5.92 3.49 3.24
CA ASN A 68 -5.89 2.03 3.14
C ASN A 68 -7.00 1.44 2.24
N SER A 69 -7.95 2.25 1.77
CA SER A 69 -9.06 1.82 0.89
C SER A 69 -8.96 2.38 -0.53
N LEU A 70 -9.32 1.55 -1.52
CA LEU A 70 -9.36 1.94 -2.93
C LEU A 70 -10.50 2.93 -3.18
N GLN A 71 -10.19 4.09 -3.76
CA GLN A 71 -11.18 5.13 -4.06
C GLN A 71 -12.04 4.72 -5.25
N LEU A 72 -11.41 4.16 -6.29
CA LEU A 72 -12.10 3.68 -7.49
C LEU A 72 -12.72 2.28 -7.31
N LYS A 73 -12.43 1.60 -6.18
CA LYS A 73 -12.87 0.21 -5.90
C LYS A 73 -12.52 -0.80 -7.01
N GLN A 74 -11.43 -0.56 -7.73
CA GLN A 74 -11.01 -1.41 -8.84
C GLN A 74 -9.69 -2.11 -8.52
N TYR A 75 -8.57 -1.43 -8.76
CA TYR A 75 -7.24 -1.99 -8.64
C TYR A 75 -6.23 -0.94 -8.15
N GLY A 76 -5.22 -1.40 -7.42
CA GLY A 76 -4.14 -0.54 -6.95
C GLY A 76 -2.96 -1.32 -6.39
N ILE A 77 -1.94 -0.58 -5.95
CA ILE A 77 -0.77 -1.16 -5.28
C ILE A 77 -0.86 -0.82 -3.80
N VAL A 78 -0.90 -1.84 -2.95
CA VAL A 78 -0.83 -1.69 -1.50
C VAL A 78 0.59 -1.97 -1.04
N ALA A 79 1.14 -1.08 -0.22
CA ALA A 79 2.39 -1.31 0.49
C ALA A 79 2.15 -2.27 1.65
N THR A 80 2.78 -3.45 1.67
CA THR A 80 2.72 -4.38 2.82
C THR A 80 3.79 -4.06 3.86
N GLY A 81 4.87 -3.37 3.46
CA GLY A 81 5.92 -2.87 4.35
C GLY A 81 6.00 -1.34 4.42
N GLY A 82 6.61 -0.83 5.49
CA GLY A 82 6.93 0.59 5.63
C GLY A 82 8.23 0.96 4.89
N GLY A 83 8.29 2.17 4.32
CA GLY A 83 9.49 2.61 3.60
C GLY A 83 9.45 4.05 3.12
N ARG A 84 10.46 4.46 2.34
CA ARG A 84 10.57 5.82 1.77
C ARG A 84 10.53 5.78 0.26
N LEU A 85 9.64 6.57 -0.33
CA LEU A 85 9.69 6.88 -1.74
C LEU A 85 10.56 8.11 -2.00
N ARG A 86 11.63 7.92 -2.78
CA ARG A 86 12.41 9.02 -3.35
C ARG A 86 11.74 9.49 -4.63
N PHE A 87 12.09 10.70 -5.07
CA PHE A 87 11.67 11.25 -6.36
C PHE A 87 11.90 10.28 -7.54
N GLU A 88 13.05 9.60 -7.55
CA GLU A 88 13.41 8.61 -8.57
C GLU A 88 12.39 7.46 -8.67
N HIS A 89 11.82 7.05 -7.53
CA HIS A 89 10.81 5.98 -7.52
C HIS A 89 9.50 6.49 -8.14
N PHE A 90 9.10 7.74 -7.87
CA PHE A 90 7.93 8.34 -8.51
C PHE A 90 8.10 8.46 -10.03
N GLU A 91 9.27 8.87 -10.51
CA GLU A 91 9.56 8.94 -11.94
C GLU A 91 9.60 7.55 -12.59
N MET A 92 10.19 6.55 -11.92
CA MET A 92 10.18 5.17 -12.39
C MET A 92 8.75 4.65 -12.57
N ILE A 93 7.88 4.87 -11.58
CA ILE A 93 6.47 4.49 -11.63
C ILE A 93 5.77 5.24 -12.77
N ARG A 94 5.93 6.56 -12.85
CA ARG A 94 5.29 7.42 -13.86
C ARG A 94 5.65 7.00 -15.28
N LEU A 95 6.93 6.75 -15.54
CA LEU A 95 7.42 6.29 -16.85
C LEU A 95 6.93 4.87 -17.17
N THR A 96 6.85 3.99 -16.18
CA THR A 96 6.35 2.62 -16.38
C THR A 96 4.87 2.62 -16.71
N VAL A 97 4.07 3.40 -15.99
CA VAL A 97 2.64 3.57 -16.29
C VAL A 97 2.47 4.24 -17.65
N ALA A 98 3.18 5.34 -17.93
CA ALA A 98 3.03 6.06 -19.20
C ALA A 98 3.32 5.18 -20.44
N ARG A 99 4.19 4.18 -20.34
CA ARG A 99 4.52 3.26 -21.45
C ARG A 99 3.45 2.22 -21.74
N HIS A 100 2.60 1.90 -20.77
CA HIS A 100 1.66 0.79 -20.85
C HIS A 100 0.20 1.21 -20.61
N LEU A 101 -0.04 2.52 -20.45
CA LEU A 101 -1.35 3.07 -20.18
C LEU A 101 -2.07 3.38 -21.49
N ASP A 102 -3.16 2.67 -21.75
CA ASP A 102 -4.08 2.98 -22.84
C ASP A 102 -5.04 4.09 -22.41
N GLN A 103 -4.73 5.33 -22.80
CA GLN A 103 -5.44 6.54 -22.35
C GLN A 103 -6.94 6.55 -22.70
N LYS A 104 -7.36 5.77 -23.70
CA LYS A 104 -8.78 5.67 -24.11
C LYS A 104 -9.64 4.88 -23.12
N ILE A 105 -9.04 3.93 -22.39
CA ILE A 105 -9.76 2.95 -21.57
C ILE A 105 -9.34 3.04 -20.09
N MET A 106 -8.14 3.53 -19.84
CA MET A 106 -7.49 3.49 -18.52
C MET A 106 -7.00 4.87 -18.09
N PHE A 107 -7.01 5.08 -16.79
CA PHE A 107 -6.37 6.21 -16.13
C PHE A 107 -5.63 5.74 -14.89
N ALA A 108 -4.70 6.57 -14.43
CA ALA A 108 -3.88 6.29 -13.25
C ALA A 108 -3.86 7.49 -12.31
N ILE A 109 -4.07 7.21 -11.01
CA ILE A 109 -4.15 8.24 -9.97
C ILE A 109 -3.14 7.96 -8.87
N TRP A 110 -2.45 9.01 -8.43
CA TRP A 110 -1.61 8.95 -7.23
C TRP A 110 -2.45 8.97 -5.96
N ARG A 111 -2.16 8.07 -5.03
CA ARG A 111 -2.73 8.06 -3.66
C ARG A 111 -1.73 8.55 -2.61
N VAL A 112 -0.57 8.99 -3.06
CA VAL A 112 0.56 9.45 -2.24
C VAL A 112 0.91 10.88 -2.59
N ASP A 113 1.36 11.61 -1.57
CA ASP A 113 1.80 12.99 -1.68
C ASP A 113 3.19 13.10 -2.33
N PRO A 114 3.49 14.23 -3.00
CA PRO A 114 4.84 14.47 -3.50
C PRO A 114 5.90 14.42 -2.38
N PRO A 115 7.19 14.21 -2.72
CA PRO A 115 8.27 14.21 -1.75
C PRO A 115 8.29 15.48 -0.89
N TRP A 116 8.10 15.33 0.42
CA TRP A 116 8.01 16.47 1.35
C TRP A 116 8.96 16.34 2.55
N GLN A 117 9.36 15.13 2.94
CA GLN A 117 10.23 14.92 4.10
C GLN A 117 11.69 15.17 3.71
N PRO A 118 12.39 16.18 4.28
CA PRO A 118 13.78 16.45 3.95
C PRO A 118 14.71 15.43 4.60
N VAL A 119 15.61 14.84 3.80
CA VAL A 119 16.68 13.96 4.28
C VAL A 119 18.00 14.71 4.17
N THR A 120 18.67 14.90 5.33
CA THR A 120 19.97 15.58 5.38
C THR A 120 21.13 14.59 5.31
N LYS A 121 22.18 14.96 4.56
CA LYS A 121 23.44 14.21 4.45
C LYS A 121 24.61 15.15 4.75
N LYS A 122 25.63 14.65 5.46
CA LYS A 122 26.90 15.37 5.61
C LYS A 122 27.79 15.07 4.41
N GLY A 123 28.68 16.00 4.06
CA GLY A 123 29.69 15.78 3.03
C GLY A 123 30.56 14.57 3.36
N GLN A 124 31.01 13.86 2.33
CA GLN A 124 31.92 12.73 2.48
C GLN A 124 33.26 13.23 3.07
N GLY A 125 33.83 12.48 4.02
CA GLY A 125 35.10 12.83 4.68
C GLY A 125 35.00 13.79 5.86
N GLN A 126 33.79 14.28 6.19
CA GLN A 126 33.58 15.16 7.36
C GLN A 126 33.57 14.37 8.68
N ARG A 127 34.15 14.94 9.74
CA ARG A 127 34.14 14.36 11.09
C ARG A 127 32.75 14.45 11.75
N MET A 128 32.57 13.69 12.83
CA MET A 128 31.39 13.80 13.70
C MET A 128 31.36 15.18 14.39
N GLY A 129 30.16 15.67 14.75
CA GLY A 129 29.98 17.04 15.27
C GLY A 129 29.71 18.11 14.20
N GLY A 130 29.82 19.40 14.52
CA GLY A 130 29.63 20.49 13.54
C GLY A 130 28.19 20.72 13.07
N GLY A 131 27.20 20.24 13.82
CA GLY A 131 25.79 20.43 13.51
C GLY A 131 25.25 19.51 12.40
N LYS A 132 24.08 19.89 11.87
CA LYS A 132 23.31 19.08 10.91
C LYS A 132 23.65 19.46 9.47
N GLY A 133 23.89 18.45 8.63
CA GLY A 133 24.22 18.62 7.21
C GLY A 133 23.15 19.35 6.38
N ALA A 134 23.47 19.61 5.12
CA ALA A 134 22.52 20.16 4.15
C ALA A 134 21.44 19.13 3.80
N ILE A 135 20.31 19.60 3.24
CA ILE A 135 19.27 18.71 2.70
C ILE A 135 19.79 18.16 1.38
N ASP A 136 19.78 16.84 1.24
CA ASP A 136 20.27 16.12 0.07
C ASP A 136 19.12 15.85 -0.90
N HIS A 137 18.04 15.25 -0.39
CA HIS A 137 16.84 14.96 -1.16
C HIS A 137 15.59 14.92 -0.27
N TYR A 138 14.43 14.93 -0.93
CA TYR A 138 13.12 14.77 -0.27
C TYR A 138 12.58 13.37 -0.50
N VAL A 139 11.82 12.87 0.48
CA VAL A 139 11.16 11.57 0.42
C VAL A 139 9.72 11.66 0.91
N THR A 140 8.90 10.69 0.51
CA THR A 140 7.58 10.46 1.11
C THR A 140 7.64 9.18 1.94
N PRO A 141 7.47 9.25 3.28
CA PRO A 141 7.37 8.05 4.11
C PRO A 141 6.03 7.35 3.89
N ILE A 142 6.05 6.03 3.84
CA ILE A 142 4.89 5.16 3.63
C ILE A 142 4.82 4.12 4.75
N LYS A 143 3.61 3.85 5.22
CA LYS A 143 3.29 2.80 6.20
C LYS A 143 2.71 1.56 5.53
N ALA A 144 2.72 0.44 6.25
CA ALA A 144 2.06 -0.79 5.83
C ALA A 144 0.54 -0.57 5.71
N GLY A 145 -0.07 -1.13 4.66
CA GLY A 145 -1.48 -0.97 4.31
C GLY A 145 -1.79 0.29 3.48
N ARG A 146 -0.81 1.15 3.19
CA ARG A 146 -1.05 2.36 2.38
C ARG A 146 -1.13 2.04 0.89
N ILE A 147 -2.13 2.58 0.21
CA ILE A 147 -2.25 2.50 -1.25
C ILE A 147 -1.33 3.55 -1.89
N VAL A 148 -0.46 3.11 -2.79
CA VAL A 148 0.51 3.98 -3.47
C VAL A 148 -0.13 4.68 -4.67
N MET A 149 -0.84 3.90 -5.49
CA MET A 149 -1.49 4.36 -6.70
C MET A 149 -2.62 3.42 -7.11
N GLU A 150 -3.51 3.93 -7.95
CA GLU A 150 -4.61 3.16 -8.54
C GLU A 150 -4.47 3.14 -10.05
N VAL A 151 -4.41 1.93 -10.61
CA VAL A 151 -4.34 1.66 -12.05
C VAL A 151 -4.69 0.19 -12.29
N LYS A 152 -5.41 -0.13 -13.37
CA LYS A 152 -5.88 -1.50 -13.63
C LYS A 152 -4.79 -2.47 -14.06
N ASN A 153 -3.83 -2.02 -14.85
CA ASN A 153 -2.82 -2.88 -15.47
C ASN A 153 -1.42 -2.47 -14.98
N MET A 154 -0.43 -3.37 -15.09
CA MET A 154 0.99 -3.11 -14.77
C MET A 154 1.38 -3.06 -13.30
N LEU A 155 0.45 -3.38 -12.40
CA LEU A 155 0.68 -3.28 -10.95
C LEU A 155 1.86 -4.14 -10.47
N ARG A 156 2.02 -5.35 -11.03
CA ARG A 156 3.09 -6.27 -10.63
C ARG A 156 4.48 -5.74 -10.95
N ILE A 157 4.68 -5.22 -12.17
CA ILE A 157 5.97 -4.66 -12.61
C ILE A 157 6.38 -3.48 -11.75
N VAL A 158 5.40 -2.66 -11.34
CA VAL A 158 5.64 -1.53 -10.46
C VAL A 158 5.94 -2.00 -9.04
N ALA A 159 5.15 -2.92 -8.49
CA ALA A 159 5.28 -3.43 -7.13
C ALA A 159 6.68 -4.05 -6.87
N GLU A 160 7.19 -4.83 -7.80
CA GLU A 160 8.52 -5.47 -7.69
C GLU A 160 9.68 -4.46 -7.67
N ARG A 161 9.48 -3.25 -8.20
CA ARG A 161 10.50 -2.19 -8.27
C ARG A 161 10.43 -1.20 -7.11
N LEU A 162 9.45 -1.33 -6.22
CA LEU A 162 9.33 -0.47 -5.05
C LEU A 162 10.41 -0.83 -4.02
N PRO A 163 10.86 0.15 -3.20
CA PRO A 163 11.90 -0.08 -2.19
C PRO A 163 11.39 -0.82 -0.94
N PHE A 164 10.12 -1.20 -0.91
CA PHE A 164 9.45 -1.91 0.18
C PHE A 164 8.54 -2.99 -0.40
N ALA A 165 8.18 -3.98 0.41
CA ALA A 165 7.23 -5.02 0.01
C ALA A 165 5.87 -4.40 -0.35
N ALA A 166 5.36 -4.75 -1.53
CA ALA A 166 4.11 -4.24 -2.05
C ALA A 166 3.42 -5.31 -2.88
N GLU A 167 2.09 -5.28 -2.90
CA GLU A 167 1.28 -6.27 -3.59
C GLU A 167 0.28 -5.58 -4.53
N PRO A 168 0.09 -6.12 -5.75
CA PRO A 168 -1.01 -5.71 -6.61
C PRO A 168 -2.32 -6.24 -6.05
N VAL A 169 -3.31 -5.36 -5.85
CA VAL A 169 -4.60 -5.73 -5.28
C VAL A 169 -5.75 -5.24 -6.14
N SER A 170 -6.84 -6.01 -6.14
CA SER A 170 -8.17 -5.57 -6.55
C SER A 170 -9.08 -5.46 -5.34
N GLN A 171 -10.22 -4.78 -5.48
CA GLN A 171 -11.22 -4.70 -4.42
C GLN A 171 -11.67 -6.09 -3.94
N GLU A 172 -11.95 -7.00 -4.89
CA GLU A 172 -12.30 -8.40 -4.60
C GLU A 172 -11.20 -9.12 -3.81
N ILE A 173 -9.93 -8.92 -4.19
CA ILE A 173 -8.78 -9.53 -3.49
C ILE A 173 -8.66 -8.96 -2.07
N MET A 174 -8.87 -7.65 -1.87
CA MET A 174 -8.81 -7.04 -0.55
C MET A 174 -9.91 -7.57 0.36
N GLU A 175 -11.14 -7.68 -0.13
CA GLU A 175 -12.28 -8.24 0.60
C GLU A 175 -12.06 -9.72 0.94
N MET A 176 -11.57 -10.50 -0.02
CA MET A 176 -11.22 -11.91 0.20
C MET A 176 -10.11 -12.05 1.26
N ASN A 177 -9.06 -11.22 1.20
CA ASN A 177 -7.98 -11.24 2.18
C ASN A 177 -8.47 -10.85 3.59
N ALA A 178 -9.34 -9.83 3.70
CA ALA A 178 -9.93 -9.43 4.96
C ALA A 178 -10.85 -10.51 5.54
N ALA A 179 -11.70 -11.13 4.71
CA ALA A 179 -12.54 -12.25 5.10
C ALA A 179 -11.71 -13.46 5.54
N LYS A 180 -10.60 -13.73 4.83
CA LYS A 180 -9.66 -14.79 5.18
C LYS A 180 -8.96 -14.50 6.52
N GLU A 181 -8.52 -13.29 6.78
CA GLU A 181 -7.92 -12.91 8.07
C GLU A 181 -8.92 -13.10 9.21
N LYS A 182 -10.17 -12.65 9.03
CA LYS A 182 -11.25 -12.84 10.01
C LYS A 182 -11.54 -14.32 10.27
N LEU A 183 -11.63 -15.12 9.21
CA LEU A 183 -11.85 -16.57 9.31
C LEU A 183 -10.69 -17.26 10.02
N LEU A 184 -9.43 -16.84 9.80
CA LEU A 184 -8.27 -17.37 10.50
C LEU A 184 -8.27 -16.98 11.99
N GLU A 185 -8.71 -15.76 12.32
CA GLU A 185 -8.82 -15.29 13.70
C GLU A 185 -9.92 -16.07 14.47
N GLU A 186 -11.09 -16.27 13.86
CA GLU A 186 -12.21 -17.03 14.45
C GLU A 186 -11.87 -18.52 14.61
N ASN A 187 -11.16 -19.11 13.64
CA ASN A 187 -10.74 -20.51 13.70
C ASN A 187 -9.46 -20.74 14.52
N ASN A 188 -8.88 -19.71 15.11
CA ASN A 188 -7.66 -19.84 15.89
C ASN A 188 -7.93 -20.63 17.19
N LYS A 189 -7.53 -21.90 17.22
CA LYS A 189 -7.66 -22.78 18.38
C LYS A 189 -6.65 -22.48 19.50
N ASN A 190 -5.61 -21.68 19.22
CA ASN A 190 -4.59 -21.37 20.21
C ASN A 190 -5.17 -20.46 21.29
N GLN A 191 -5.22 -20.96 22.52
CA GLN A 191 -5.68 -20.23 23.70
C GLN A 191 -4.80 -19.01 24.01
N TYR A 192 -3.50 -19.11 23.75
CA TYR A 192 -2.52 -18.07 24.06
C TYR A 192 -2.20 -17.25 22.81
N THR A 193 -3.08 -16.31 22.49
CA THR A 193 -2.80 -15.32 21.45
C THR A 193 -1.77 -14.30 21.93
N LEU A 194 -0.99 -13.73 21.00
CA LEU A 194 -0.02 -12.70 21.34
C LEU A 194 -0.70 -11.47 22.01
N LYS A 195 -1.91 -11.14 21.55
CA LYS A 195 -2.76 -10.12 22.17
C LYS A 195 -3.05 -10.44 23.64
N TYR A 196 -3.46 -11.67 23.94
CA TYR A 196 -3.77 -12.11 25.30
C TYR A 196 -2.53 -12.11 26.21
N ILE A 197 -1.39 -12.62 25.73
CA ILE A 197 -0.12 -12.65 26.46
C ILE A 197 0.31 -11.24 26.85
N ILE A 198 0.24 -10.30 25.90
CA ILE A 198 0.64 -8.91 26.11
C ILE A 198 -0.33 -8.21 27.05
N GLN A 199 -1.65 -8.40 26.94
CA GLN A 199 -2.61 -7.74 27.82
C GLN A 199 -2.46 -8.17 29.29
N ASN A 200 -2.16 -9.45 29.54
CA ASN A 200 -2.06 -10.00 30.89
C ASN A 200 -0.63 -9.95 31.47
N ASN A 201 0.33 -9.35 30.78
CA ASN A 201 1.75 -9.33 31.17
C ASN A 201 2.29 -10.72 31.55
N MET A 202 1.89 -11.74 30.78
CA MET A 202 2.28 -13.12 31.09
C MET A 202 3.80 -13.26 31.02
N GLY A 203 4.39 -13.90 32.02
CA GLY A 203 5.85 -14.09 32.11
C GLY A 203 6.64 -12.77 32.25
N GLY A 204 6.00 -11.65 32.60
CA GLY A 204 6.67 -10.35 32.70
C GLY A 204 7.13 -9.78 31.35
N CYS A 205 6.45 -10.16 30.26
CA CYS A 205 6.82 -9.80 28.89
C CYS A 205 6.91 -8.28 28.64
N HIS A 206 6.21 -7.45 29.43
CA HIS A 206 6.26 -5.98 29.32
C HIS A 206 7.67 -5.41 29.48
N LYS A 207 8.56 -6.10 30.22
CA LYS A 207 9.96 -5.67 30.39
C LYS A 207 10.75 -5.69 29.07
N MET A 208 10.35 -6.56 28.14
CA MET A 208 11.06 -6.79 26.89
C MET A 208 10.37 -6.15 25.68
N LEU A 209 9.10 -5.76 25.82
CA LEU A 209 8.28 -5.25 24.71
C LEU A 209 8.33 -3.72 24.59
N SER A 210 8.19 -3.24 23.37
CA SER A 210 8.06 -1.81 23.07
C SER A 210 6.62 -1.34 23.33
N PRO A 211 6.39 -0.07 23.70
CA PRO A 211 5.05 0.51 23.77
C PRO A 211 4.21 0.34 22.48
N PHE A 212 4.86 0.17 21.34
CA PHE A 212 4.19 -0.08 20.06
C PHE A 212 3.67 -1.52 19.93
N ASP A 213 4.34 -2.49 20.57
CA ASP A 213 3.91 -3.89 20.56
C ASP A 213 2.62 -4.05 21.38
N HIS A 214 2.44 -3.23 22.42
CA HIS A 214 1.17 -3.13 23.14
C HIS A 214 0.02 -2.58 22.29
N ARG A 215 0.33 -1.79 21.25
CA ARG A 215 -0.67 -1.19 20.36
C ARG A 215 -1.03 -2.11 19.20
N TRP A 216 -0.07 -2.84 18.65
CA TRP A 216 -0.25 -3.63 17.43
C TRP A 216 -0.13 -5.14 17.62
N TYR A 217 0.13 -5.59 18.85
CA TYR A 217 0.18 -7.00 19.23
C TYR A 217 1.05 -7.86 18.29
N GLY A 218 2.23 -7.33 17.92
CA GLY A 218 3.20 -8.01 17.05
C GLY A 218 2.85 -8.08 15.57
N LYS A 219 1.73 -7.51 15.10
CA LYS A 219 1.40 -7.45 13.66
C LYS A 219 2.34 -6.54 12.85
N HIS A 220 2.96 -5.56 13.50
CA HIS A 220 3.90 -4.63 12.89
C HIS A 220 5.13 -4.49 13.77
N LEU A 221 6.30 -4.75 13.20
CA LEU A 221 7.60 -4.62 13.86
C LEU A 221 8.18 -3.21 13.65
#